data_AF-A0A090QS91-F1
#
_entry.id   AF-A0A090QS91-F1
#
_cell.length_a   1.000
_cell.length_b   1.000
_cell.length_c   1.000
_cell.angle_alpha   90.00
_cell.angle_beta   90.00
_cell.angle_gamma   90.00
#
_symmetry.space_group_name_H-M   'P 1'
#
loop_
_entity.id
_entity.type
_entity.pdbx_description
1 polymer ?
#
loop_
_entity_poly.entity_id
_entity_poly.type
_entity_poly.pdbx_seq_one_letter_code
_entity_poly.pdbx_strand_id
1 'polypeptide(L)'
;MNEHYDKQAYNPAFSWVFLHPKYWGTWCAVLIASLISLLPHRVRRALASAFAKQALKLNSKANQRARVNLAMCFPERTEAERETMLFNSYVTAGSFLMGFASLSLRSKEWLENNTVIRGEEHLTALKARGESAILLVPHTWAIDIPAILLASRGLPVSAMAKKQKNPVSDWLMHKQRVQYGGRVYERSGGIKPFIKSIREGYLGYYLPDEDLGPEHSVFVDFFATTKATISGLGRLAKLSRARLSTVCDLQQ
;
A
#
# COMPACT_ATOMS: atom_id res chain seq x y z
N MET A 1 26.61 8.07 -8.50
CA MET A 1 25.17 8.13 -8.15
C MET A 1 24.25 7.63 -9.29
N ASN A 2 24.71 6.74 -10.18
CA ASN A 2 23.97 6.30 -11.39
C ASN A 2 23.77 4.77 -11.50
N GLU A 3 24.09 3.97 -10.48
CA GLU A 3 24.08 2.50 -10.60
C GLU A 3 22.69 1.84 -10.47
N HIS A 4 21.61 2.58 -10.21
CA HIS A 4 20.27 2.00 -10.00
C HIS A 4 19.19 2.49 -10.97
N TYR A 5 19.55 3.27 -12.00
CA TYR A 5 18.59 3.77 -12.98
C TYR A 5 18.11 2.66 -13.92
N ASP A 6 16.86 2.23 -13.76
CA ASP A 6 16.18 1.34 -14.70
C ASP A 6 15.27 2.15 -15.62
N LYS A 7 15.56 2.13 -16.93
CA LYS A 7 14.77 2.82 -17.97
C LYS A 7 13.31 2.36 -18.03
N GLN A 8 13.01 1.15 -17.57
CA GLN A 8 11.65 0.60 -17.55
C GLN A 8 10.89 0.99 -16.27
N ALA A 9 11.58 1.53 -15.26
CA ALA A 9 10.91 1.99 -14.05
C ALA A 9 10.05 3.21 -14.37
N TYR A 10 8.81 3.19 -13.88
CA TYR A 10 7.92 4.34 -13.94
C TYR A 10 8.56 5.49 -13.17
N ASN A 11 8.70 6.66 -13.79
CA ASN A 11 9.35 7.82 -13.17
C ASN A 11 8.73 9.14 -13.69
N PRO A 12 7.51 9.49 -13.26
CA PRO A 12 6.93 10.79 -13.57
C PRO A 12 7.83 11.89 -12.99
N ALA A 13 8.23 12.83 -13.84
CA ALA A 13 9.01 14.00 -13.43
C ALA A 13 8.10 15.20 -13.20
N PHE A 14 8.61 16.17 -12.42
CA PHE A 14 7.94 17.47 -12.31
C PHE A 14 7.84 18.11 -13.70
N SER A 15 6.66 18.66 -13.99
CA SER A 15 6.41 19.42 -15.21
C SER A 15 5.83 20.77 -14.82
N TRP A 16 6.27 21.85 -15.48
CA TRP A 16 5.72 23.19 -15.29
C TRP A 16 4.20 23.25 -15.54
N VAL A 17 3.66 22.34 -16.35
CA VAL A 17 2.21 22.17 -16.56
C VAL A 17 1.47 21.89 -15.26
N PHE A 18 2.14 21.35 -14.22
CA PHE A 18 1.57 21.09 -12.90
C PHE A 18 1.19 22.38 -12.16
N LEU A 19 1.74 23.53 -12.54
CA LEU A 19 1.41 24.83 -11.94
C LEU A 19 0.23 25.55 -12.63
N HIS A 20 -0.27 24.99 -13.74
CA HIS A 20 -1.41 25.56 -14.47
C HIS A 20 -2.65 25.67 -13.56
N PRO A 21 -3.50 26.71 -13.70
CA PRO A 21 -4.68 26.94 -12.85
C PRO A 21 -5.61 25.72 -12.68
N LYS A 22 -5.68 24.87 -13.72
CA LYS A 22 -6.43 23.59 -13.67
C LYS A 22 -6.04 22.65 -12.53
N TYR A 23 -4.82 22.77 -11.98
CA TYR A 23 -4.34 21.93 -10.87
C TYR A 23 -4.25 22.68 -9.53
N TRP A 24 -4.63 23.96 -9.46
CA TRP A 24 -4.59 24.70 -8.19
C TRP A 24 -5.45 24.04 -7.12
N GLY A 25 -6.63 23.50 -7.47
CA GLY A 25 -7.43 22.72 -6.54
C GLY A 25 -6.70 21.50 -5.97
N THR A 26 -5.85 20.84 -6.78
CA THR A 26 -5.02 19.72 -6.32
C THR A 26 -3.93 20.19 -5.37
N TRP A 27 -3.26 21.31 -5.67
CA TRP A 27 -2.26 21.90 -4.79
C TRP A 27 -2.85 22.40 -3.47
N CYS A 28 -4.04 23.01 -3.50
CA CYS A 28 -4.78 23.36 -2.29
C CYS A 28 -5.08 22.12 -1.44
N ALA A 29 -5.55 21.02 -2.07
CA ALA A 29 -5.79 19.77 -1.35
C ALA A 29 -4.50 19.17 -0.76
N VAL A 30 -3.37 19.22 -1.49
CA VAL A 30 -2.06 18.79 -0.99
C VAL A 30 -1.61 19.65 0.19
N LEU A 31 -1.79 20.96 0.14
CA LEU A 31 -1.45 21.87 1.23
C LEU A 31 -2.29 21.57 2.48
N ILE A 32 -3.60 21.42 2.31
CA ILE A 32 -4.51 21.07 3.41
C ILE A 32 -4.12 19.70 4.01
N ALA A 33 -3.88 18.68 3.17
CA ALA A 33 -3.46 17.36 3.64
C ALA A 33 -2.11 17.41 4.37
N SER A 34 -1.18 18.24 3.90
CA SER A 34 0.11 18.48 4.54
C SER A 34 -0.08 19.05 5.94
N LEU A 35 -0.89 20.10 6.09
CA LEU A 35 -1.20 20.73 7.37
C LEU A 35 -1.90 19.76 8.33
N ILE A 36 -2.90 19.01 7.85
CA ILE A 36 -3.62 18.00 8.65
C ILE A 36 -2.65 16.91 9.13
N SER A 37 -1.70 16.50 8.30
CA SER A 37 -0.75 15.44 8.66
C SER A 37 0.19 15.83 9.81
N LEU A 38 0.42 17.14 10.00
CA LEU A 38 1.23 17.65 11.10
C LEU A 38 0.50 17.58 12.46
N LEU A 39 -0.82 17.36 12.46
CA LEU A 39 -1.59 17.19 13.70
C LEU A 39 -1.17 15.92 14.46
N PRO A 40 -1.17 15.96 15.81
CA PRO A 40 -0.91 14.77 16.62
C PRO A 40 -1.82 13.61 16.26
N HIS A 41 -1.31 12.38 16.32
CA HIS A 41 -2.08 11.19 15.92
C HIS A 41 -3.42 11.07 16.66
N ARG A 42 -3.45 11.41 17.95
CA ARG A 42 -4.69 11.43 18.76
C ARG A 42 -5.77 12.33 18.18
N VAL A 43 -5.39 13.50 17.66
CA VAL A 43 -6.33 14.45 17.02
C VAL A 43 -6.84 13.88 15.70
N ARG A 44 -5.94 13.36 14.85
CA ARG A 44 -6.32 12.71 13.59
C ARG A 44 -7.28 11.53 13.83
N ARG A 45 -7.02 10.72 14.85
CA ARG A 45 -7.89 9.60 15.24
C ARG A 45 -9.26 10.06 15.74
N ALA A 46 -9.32 11.15 16.52
CA ALA A 46 -10.59 11.72 16.97
C ALA A 46 -11.43 12.25 15.79
N LEU A 47 -10.80 12.98 14.86
CA LEU A 47 -11.43 13.45 13.63
C LEU A 47 -11.90 12.28 12.75
N ALA A 48 -11.06 11.27 12.56
CA ALA A 48 -11.41 10.06 11.83
C ALA A 48 -12.56 9.30 12.48
N SER A 49 -12.63 9.27 13.82
CA SER A 49 -13.75 8.67 14.57
C SER A 49 -15.05 9.42 14.34
N ALA A 50 -15.03 10.76 14.38
CA ALA A 50 -16.20 11.57 14.07
C ALA A 50 -16.66 11.36 12.62
N PHE A 51 -15.73 11.35 11.67
CA PHE A 51 -16.01 11.07 10.26
C PHE A 51 -16.59 9.67 10.06
N ALA A 52 -15.99 8.64 10.67
CA ALA A 52 -16.46 7.26 10.59
C ALA A 52 -17.91 7.14 11.06
N LYS A 53 -18.27 7.75 12.21
CA LYS A 53 -19.67 7.76 12.70
C LYS A 53 -20.64 8.33 11.67
N GLN A 54 -20.25 9.38 10.94
CA GLN A 54 -21.11 9.98 9.92
C GLN A 54 -21.13 9.16 8.63
N ALA A 55 -19.97 8.65 8.19
CA ALA A 55 -19.83 7.88 6.95
C ALA A 55 -20.64 6.58 6.98
N LEU A 56 -20.72 5.91 8.14
CA LEU A 56 -21.47 4.64 8.28
C LEU A 56 -22.99 4.80 8.25
N LYS A 57 -23.49 6.02 8.52
CA LYS A 57 -24.92 6.36 8.38
C LYS A 57 -25.34 6.52 6.93
N LEU A 58 -24.39 6.73 6.01
CA LEU A 58 -24.69 6.91 4.60
C LEU A 58 -25.11 5.57 3.98
N ASN A 59 -26.17 5.58 3.19
CA ASN A 59 -26.55 4.44 2.37
C ASN A 59 -25.65 4.37 1.11
N SER A 60 -24.40 3.95 1.30
CA SER A 60 -23.42 3.86 0.23
C SER A 60 -23.15 2.40 -0.18
N LYS A 61 -22.92 2.18 -1.48
CA LYS A 61 -22.49 0.87 -2.01
C LYS A 61 -21.22 0.35 -1.32
N ALA A 62 -20.35 1.25 -0.85
CA ALA A 62 -19.15 0.86 -0.11
C ALA A 62 -19.51 0.23 1.25
N ASN A 63 -20.37 0.88 2.04
CA ASN A 63 -20.84 0.35 3.33
C ASN A 63 -21.56 -0.98 3.13
N GLN A 64 -22.43 -1.09 2.10
CA GLN A 64 -23.13 -2.32 1.79
C GLN A 64 -22.17 -3.48 1.50
N ARG A 65 -21.17 -3.26 0.63
CA ARG A 65 -20.15 -4.28 0.33
C ARG A 65 -19.35 -4.69 1.55
N ALA A 66 -18.95 -3.71 2.38
CA ALA A 66 -18.18 -3.99 3.59
C ALA A 66 -18.97 -4.83 4.59
N ARG A 67 -20.26 -4.52 4.81
CA ARG A 67 -21.15 -5.32 5.67
C ARG A 67 -21.34 -6.74 5.16
N VAL A 68 -21.59 -6.90 3.86
CA VAL A 68 -21.71 -8.21 3.22
C VAL A 68 -20.42 -9.02 3.37
N ASN A 69 -19.26 -8.40 3.12
CA ASN A 69 -17.97 -9.07 3.30
C ASN A 69 -17.73 -9.49 4.75
N LEU A 70 -18.02 -8.62 5.73
CA LEU A 70 -17.87 -8.95 7.15
C LEU A 70 -18.83 -10.08 7.57
N ALA A 71 -20.06 -10.09 7.09
CA ALA A 71 -21.03 -11.14 7.34
C ALA A 71 -20.58 -12.51 6.77
N MET A 72 -20.01 -12.51 5.56
CA MET A 72 -19.49 -13.73 4.93
C MET A 72 -18.21 -14.22 5.61
N CYS A 73 -17.31 -13.32 6.01
CA CYS A 73 -16.04 -13.71 6.62
C CYS A 73 -16.19 -14.13 8.10
N PHE A 74 -17.12 -13.50 8.83
CA PHE A 74 -17.29 -13.68 10.27
C PHE A 74 -18.75 -13.98 10.64
N PRO A 75 -19.33 -15.09 10.13
CA PRO A 75 -20.73 -15.45 10.38
C PRO A 75 -21.01 -15.74 11.86
N GLU A 76 -19.99 -16.12 12.63
CA GLU A 76 -20.08 -16.35 14.08
C GLU A 76 -20.22 -15.06 14.89
N ARG A 77 -19.96 -13.90 14.29
CA ARG A 77 -20.05 -12.59 14.95
C ARG A 77 -21.44 -12.01 14.81
N THR A 78 -21.90 -11.40 15.89
CA THR A 78 -23.13 -10.60 15.90
C THR A 78 -23.02 -9.41 14.94
N GLU A 79 -24.17 -8.89 14.50
CA GLU A 79 -24.22 -7.69 13.65
C GLU A 79 -23.52 -6.49 14.34
N ALA A 80 -23.68 -6.35 15.66
CA ALA A 80 -23.07 -5.27 16.43
C ALA A 80 -21.53 -5.37 16.47
N GLU A 81 -20.98 -6.58 16.59
CA GLU A 81 -19.53 -6.80 16.51
C GLU A 81 -19.01 -6.47 15.10
N ARG A 82 -19.71 -6.89 14.05
CA ARG A 82 -19.35 -6.59 12.66
C ARG A 82 -19.41 -5.09 12.36
N GLU A 83 -20.44 -4.38 12.83
CA GLU A 83 -20.49 -2.92 12.72
C GLU A 83 -19.35 -2.23 13.49
N THR A 84 -18.95 -2.77 14.64
CA THR A 84 -17.79 -2.27 15.39
C THR A 84 -16.48 -2.47 14.61
N MET A 85 -16.30 -3.62 13.95
CA MET A 85 -15.17 -3.87 13.06
C MET A 85 -15.16 -2.88 11.88
N LEU A 86 -16.32 -2.67 11.25
CA LEU A 86 -16.47 -1.72 10.16
C LEU A 86 -16.13 -0.29 10.61
N PHE A 87 -16.62 0.12 11.78
CA PHE A 87 -16.29 1.40 12.38
C PHE A 87 -14.79 1.56 12.60
N ASN A 88 -14.14 0.59 13.25
CA ASN A 88 -12.70 0.63 13.49
C ASN A 88 -11.90 0.68 12.18
N SER A 89 -12.33 -0.03 11.14
CA SER A 89 -11.71 0.04 9.80
C SER A 89 -11.78 1.46 9.22
N TYR A 90 -12.92 2.16 9.35
CA TYR A 90 -13.06 3.54 8.90
C TYR A 90 -12.23 4.52 9.73
N VAL A 91 -12.11 4.30 11.04
CA VAL A 91 -11.23 5.10 11.90
C VAL A 91 -9.77 4.94 11.48
N THR A 92 -9.33 3.71 11.21
CA THR A 92 -7.98 3.41 10.70
C THR A 92 -7.77 4.08 9.35
N ALA A 93 -8.68 3.91 8.40
CA ALA A 93 -8.62 4.53 7.08
C ALA A 93 -8.47 6.05 7.16
N GLY A 94 -9.34 6.71 7.91
CA GLY A 94 -9.31 8.16 8.08
C GLY A 94 -8.03 8.63 8.76
N SER A 95 -7.58 7.93 9.81
CA SER A 95 -6.36 8.28 10.55
C SER A 95 -5.11 8.17 9.68
N PHE A 96 -5.03 7.13 8.84
CA PHE A 96 -3.96 6.93 7.87
C PHE A 96 -4.02 8.00 6.77
N LEU A 97 -5.16 8.20 6.11
CA LEU A 97 -5.31 9.17 5.02
C LEU A 97 -4.97 10.59 5.46
N MET A 98 -5.40 11.00 6.66
CA MET A 98 -5.03 12.29 7.25
C MET A 98 -3.53 12.38 7.58
N GLY A 99 -2.88 11.26 7.85
CA GLY A 99 -1.44 11.17 8.14
C GLY A 99 -0.55 10.98 6.91
N PHE A 100 -1.12 10.67 5.75
CA PHE A 100 -0.38 10.14 4.60
C PHE A 100 0.75 11.08 4.12
N ALA A 101 0.51 12.40 4.16
CA ALA A 101 1.52 13.38 3.78
C ALA A 101 2.74 13.41 4.74
N SER A 102 2.61 12.90 5.98
CA SER A 102 3.75 12.78 6.89
C SER A 102 4.85 11.88 6.34
N LEU A 103 4.51 10.89 5.50
CA LEU A 103 5.51 10.02 4.85
C LEU A 103 6.42 10.78 3.87
N SER A 104 6.03 11.98 3.43
CA SER A 104 6.85 12.85 2.58
C SER A 104 7.45 14.04 3.33
N LEU A 105 6.79 14.50 4.40
CA LEU A 105 7.16 15.73 5.10
C LEU A 105 8.04 15.50 6.33
N ARG A 106 7.98 14.31 6.91
CA ARG A 106 8.78 13.93 8.08
C ARG A 106 10.04 13.18 7.65
N SER A 107 11.03 13.15 8.53
CA SER A 107 12.30 12.51 8.24
C SER A 107 12.20 10.98 8.29
N LYS A 108 13.23 10.31 7.78
CA LYS A 108 13.43 8.87 7.90
C LYS A 108 13.36 8.41 9.36
N GLU A 109 14.03 9.12 10.26
CA GLU A 109 14.07 8.80 11.69
C GLU A 109 12.69 8.89 12.33
N TRP A 110 11.85 9.85 11.90
CA TRP A 110 10.48 9.92 12.35
C TRP A 110 9.68 8.67 11.94
N LEU A 111 9.81 8.24 10.68
CA LEU A 111 9.12 7.05 10.19
C LEU A 111 9.56 5.79 10.97
N GLU A 112 10.87 5.64 11.19
CA GLU A 112 11.44 4.50 11.91
C GLU A 112 11.05 4.48 13.39
N ASN A 113 11.01 5.64 14.06
CA ASN A 113 10.62 5.75 15.47
C ASN A 113 9.11 5.62 15.70
N ASN A 114 8.29 5.85 14.68
CA ASN A 114 6.82 5.77 14.77
C ASN A 114 6.26 4.49 14.13
N THR A 115 7.12 3.54 13.75
CA THR A 115 6.69 2.26 13.17
C THR A 115 7.41 1.08 13.82
N VAL A 116 6.64 0.08 14.23
CA VAL A 116 7.17 -1.18 14.76
C VAL A 116 7.04 -2.25 13.70
N ILE A 117 8.16 -2.89 13.35
CA ILE A 117 8.18 -4.09 12.50
C ILE A 117 8.41 -5.30 13.40
N ARG A 118 7.65 -6.37 13.17
CA ARG A 118 7.86 -7.69 13.77
C ARG A 118 8.22 -8.68 12.66
N GLY A 119 9.23 -9.52 12.85
CA GLY A 119 9.66 -10.49 11.84
C GLY A 119 10.65 -9.93 10.79
N GLU A 120 11.24 -8.76 11.02
CA GLU A 120 12.25 -8.17 10.12
C GLU A 120 13.50 -9.05 9.99
N GLU A 121 13.84 -9.80 11.04
CA GLU A 121 14.93 -10.76 11.08
C GLU A 121 14.84 -11.81 9.96
N HIS A 122 13.62 -12.18 9.53
CA HIS A 122 13.43 -13.12 8.43
C HIS A 122 13.90 -12.53 7.09
N LEU A 123 13.65 -11.23 6.86
CA LEU A 123 14.08 -10.54 5.65
C LEU A 123 15.59 -10.29 5.67
N THR A 124 16.12 -9.88 6.82
CA THR A 124 17.57 -9.68 7.00
C THR A 124 18.34 -10.98 6.79
N ALA A 125 17.83 -12.11 7.30
CA ALA A 125 18.45 -13.43 7.08
C ALA A 125 18.44 -13.85 5.60
N LEU A 126 17.35 -13.58 4.86
CA LEU A 126 17.30 -13.84 3.42
C LEU A 126 18.32 -13.00 2.65
N LYS A 127 18.40 -11.70 2.96
CA LYS A 127 19.38 -10.80 2.36
C LYS A 127 20.82 -11.22 2.66
N ALA A 128 21.12 -11.62 3.89
CA ALA A 128 22.45 -12.09 4.28
C ALA A 128 22.89 -13.35 3.51
N ARG A 129 21.94 -14.19 3.08
CA ARG A 129 22.21 -15.36 2.22
C ARG A 129 22.23 -15.03 0.72
N GLY A 130 22.07 -13.77 0.33
CA GLY A 130 21.96 -13.35 -1.07
C GLY A 130 20.69 -13.84 -1.76
N GLU A 131 19.64 -14.13 -0.99
CA GLU A 131 18.36 -14.62 -1.53
C GLU A 131 17.38 -13.46 -1.75
N SER A 132 16.73 -13.45 -2.91
CA SER A 132 15.64 -12.53 -3.20
C SER A 132 14.35 -12.95 -2.49
N ALA A 133 13.49 -11.99 -2.19
CA ALA A 133 12.18 -12.25 -1.58
C ALA A 133 11.05 -11.47 -2.26
N ILE A 134 9.86 -12.06 -2.29
CA ILE A 134 8.60 -11.42 -2.64
C ILE A 134 7.74 -11.36 -1.39
N LEU A 135 7.39 -10.14 -1.01
CA LEU A 135 6.47 -9.78 0.05
C LEU A 135 5.05 -9.82 -0.51
N LEU A 136 4.26 -10.76 -0.02
CA LEU A 136 2.82 -10.84 -0.27
C LEU A 136 2.11 -9.92 0.72
N VAL A 137 1.49 -8.87 0.21
CA VAL A 137 0.89 -7.81 1.02
C VAL A 137 -0.60 -7.69 0.69
N PRO A 138 -1.52 -7.81 1.65
CA PRO A 138 -2.93 -7.55 1.40
C PRO A 138 -3.21 -6.06 1.18
N HIS A 139 -4.32 -5.74 0.51
CA HIS A 139 -4.83 -4.37 0.35
C HIS A 139 -5.41 -3.84 1.67
N THR A 140 -4.51 -3.35 2.52
CA THR A 140 -4.81 -2.66 3.77
C THR A 140 -4.72 -1.14 3.59
N TRP A 141 -5.10 -0.40 4.63
CA TRP A 141 -5.09 1.07 4.57
C TRP A 141 -3.67 1.64 4.50
N ALA A 142 -2.72 1.12 5.28
CA ALA A 142 -1.39 1.72 5.40
C ALA A 142 -0.35 1.08 4.47
N ILE A 143 -0.79 0.62 3.30
CA ILE A 143 -0.01 -0.20 2.37
C ILE A 143 1.30 0.42 1.88
N ASP A 144 1.43 1.74 1.84
CA ASP A 144 2.67 2.41 1.44
C ASP A 144 3.74 2.40 2.57
N ILE A 145 3.34 2.27 3.85
CA ILE A 145 4.26 2.36 5.00
C ILE A 145 5.32 1.25 4.97
N PRO A 146 4.98 -0.06 4.88
CA PRO A 146 5.98 -1.11 4.94
C PRO A 146 7.01 -0.99 3.82
N ALA A 147 6.58 -0.66 2.60
CA ALA A 147 7.48 -0.50 1.46
C ALA A 147 8.48 0.65 1.67
N ILE A 148 8.01 1.81 2.13
CA ILE A 148 8.86 2.99 2.37
C ILE A 148 9.80 2.75 3.55
N LEU A 149 9.33 2.12 4.63
CA LEU A 149 10.13 1.82 5.82
C LEU A 149 11.22 0.78 5.54
N LEU A 150 10.92 -0.29 4.80
CA LEU A 150 11.95 -1.26 4.41
C LEU A 150 13.02 -0.60 3.54
N ALA A 151 12.60 0.22 2.57
CA ALA A 151 13.51 0.98 1.74
C ALA A 151 14.38 1.96 2.57
N SER A 152 13.80 2.63 3.57
CA SER A 152 14.56 3.52 4.47
C SER A 152 15.66 2.77 5.23
N ARG A 153 15.43 1.51 5.59
CA ARG A 153 16.38 0.62 6.26
C ARG A 153 17.36 -0.09 5.32
N GLY A 154 17.44 0.33 4.06
CA GLY A 154 18.39 -0.24 3.08
C GLY A 154 17.93 -1.60 2.52
N LEU A 155 16.64 -1.91 2.60
CA LEU A 155 16.00 -3.02 1.93
C LEU A 155 15.14 -2.47 0.79
N PRO A 156 15.73 -2.13 -0.38
CA PRO A 156 15.01 -1.44 -1.44
C PRO A 156 13.86 -2.30 -1.97
N VAL A 157 12.72 -1.66 -2.18
CA VAL A 157 11.46 -2.34 -2.53
C VAL A 157 11.08 -2.04 -3.97
N SER A 158 10.68 -3.07 -4.71
CA SER A 158 10.12 -2.96 -6.05
C SER A 158 8.63 -3.26 -6.00
N ALA A 159 7.79 -2.45 -6.64
CA ALA A 159 6.34 -2.64 -6.68
C ALA A 159 5.79 -2.41 -8.09
N MET A 160 4.56 -2.84 -8.31
CA MET A 160 3.78 -2.48 -9.51
C MET A 160 2.61 -1.58 -9.10
N ALA A 161 2.35 -0.54 -9.88
CA ALA A 161 1.26 0.39 -9.62
C ALA A 161 0.57 0.81 -10.92
N LYS A 162 -0.69 1.25 -10.78
CA LYS A 162 -1.40 1.95 -11.85
C LYS A 162 -1.12 3.45 -11.76
N LYS A 163 -0.87 4.08 -12.91
CA LYS A 163 -0.78 5.53 -13.03
C LYS A 163 -2.05 6.22 -12.51
N GLN A 164 -1.88 7.28 -11.72
CA GLN A 164 -3.01 8.07 -11.22
C GLN A 164 -3.53 9.01 -12.32
N LYS A 165 -4.84 9.29 -12.28
CA LYS A 165 -5.50 10.17 -13.28
C LYS A 165 -4.99 11.61 -13.20
N ASN A 166 -4.78 12.12 -11.98
CA ASN A 166 -4.26 13.46 -11.76
C ASN A 166 -2.72 13.41 -11.76
N PRO A 167 -2.04 14.11 -12.68
CA PRO A 167 -0.58 14.00 -12.82
C PRO A 167 0.20 14.63 -11.65
N VAL A 168 -0.37 15.62 -10.94
CA VAL A 168 0.27 16.19 -9.74
C VAL A 168 0.27 15.17 -8.61
N SER A 169 -0.89 14.54 -8.36
CA SER A 169 -1.01 13.47 -7.37
C SER A 169 -0.15 12.25 -7.73
N ASP A 170 -0.12 11.88 -9.01
CA ASP A 170 0.71 10.79 -9.52
C ASP A 170 2.20 11.01 -9.22
N TRP A 171 2.70 12.20 -9.57
CA TRP A 171 4.08 12.59 -9.33
C TRP A 171 4.43 12.61 -7.84
N LEU A 172 3.59 13.21 -6.99
CA LEU A 172 3.83 13.28 -5.54
C LEU A 172 3.82 11.89 -4.89
N MET A 173 2.83 11.05 -5.22
CA MET A 173 2.76 9.68 -4.70
C MET A 173 3.94 8.83 -5.17
N HIS A 174 4.34 8.98 -6.44
CA HIS A 174 5.52 8.29 -6.95
C HIS A 174 6.79 8.71 -6.21
N LYS A 175 7.02 10.03 -6.09
CA LYS A 175 8.17 10.59 -5.36
C LYS A 175 8.23 10.06 -3.92
N GLN A 176 7.10 9.98 -3.23
CA GLN A 176 7.00 9.41 -1.88
C GLN A 176 7.39 7.93 -1.87
N ARG A 177 6.89 7.11 -2.80
CA ARG A 177 7.15 5.66 -2.83
C ARG A 177 8.61 5.31 -3.08
N VAL A 178 9.32 6.12 -3.88
CA VAL A 178 10.71 5.85 -4.28
C VAL A 178 11.75 6.63 -3.48
N GLN A 179 11.34 7.42 -2.49
CA GLN A 179 12.21 8.37 -1.78
C GLN A 179 13.46 7.75 -1.12
N TYR A 180 13.43 6.45 -0.81
CA TYR A 180 14.55 5.69 -0.25
C TYR A 180 15.10 4.61 -1.20
N GLY A 181 15.01 4.84 -2.51
CA GLY A 181 15.60 3.97 -3.53
C GLY A 181 14.70 2.83 -4.01
N GLY A 182 13.39 2.90 -3.73
CA GLY A 182 12.41 1.95 -4.27
C GLY A 182 12.21 2.09 -5.78
N ARG A 183 11.62 1.06 -6.41
CA ARG A 183 11.27 1.04 -7.84
C ARG A 183 9.79 0.76 -8.01
N VAL A 184 9.14 1.50 -8.90
CA VAL A 184 7.74 1.27 -9.26
C VAL A 184 7.66 1.02 -10.76
N TYR A 185 6.93 -0.02 -11.15
CA TYR A 185 6.64 -0.32 -12.56
C TYR A 185 5.16 -0.11 -12.85
N GLU A 186 4.85 0.43 -14.03
CA GLU A 186 3.45 0.57 -14.43
C GLU A 186 2.88 -0.82 -14.76
N ARG A 187 1.72 -1.15 -14.19
CA ARG A 187 1.10 -2.47 -14.35
C ARG A 187 0.82 -2.84 -15.82
N SER A 188 0.52 -1.86 -16.67
CA SER A 188 0.32 -2.04 -18.12
C SER A 188 1.59 -2.46 -18.86
N GLY A 189 2.77 -2.15 -18.32
CA GLY A 189 4.07 -2.55 -18.88
C GLY A 189 4.40 -4.04 -18.71
N GLY A 190 3.54 -4.79 -18.01
CA GLY A 190 3.71 -6.21 -17.74
C GLY A 190 4.67 -6.51 -16.59
N ILE A 191 4.75 -7.80 -16.22
CA ILE A 191 5.44 -8.24 -15.00
C ILE A 191 6.97 -8.43 -15.17
N LYS A 192 7.47 -8.46 -16.41
CA LYS A 192 8.88 -8.76 -16.69
C LYS A 192 9.87 -7.78 -16.03
N PRO A 193 9.66 -6.45 -16.09
CA PRO A 193 10.56 -5.49 -15.44
C PRO A 193 10.58 -5.68 -13.91
N PHE A 194 9.43 -5.95 -13.31
CA PHE A 194 9.31 -6.27 -11.88
C PHE A 194 10.10 -7.52 -11.48
N ILE A 195 9.97 -8.61 -12.25
CA ILE A 195 10.77 -9.85 -12.04
C ILE A 195 12.26 -9.57 -12.14
N LYS A 196 12.68 -8.77 -13.12
CA LYS A 196 14.08 -8.38 -13.30
C LYS A 196 14.60 -7.61 -12.08
N SER A 197 13.83 -6.63 -11.58
CA SER A 197 14.17 -5.86 -10.39
C SER A 197 14.40 -6.73 -9.15
N ILE A 198 13.57 -7.76 -8.95
CA ILE A 198 13.73 -8.71 -7.83
C ILE A 198 15.05 -9.48 -7.93
N ARG A 199 15.44 -9.89 -9.15
CA ARG A 199 16.71 -10.57 -9.39
C ARG A 199 17.93 -9.65 -9.19
N GLU A 200 17.73 -8.34 -9.26
CA GLU A 200 18.75 -7.32 -8.96
C GLU A 200 18.84 -7.01 -7.46
N GLY A 201 18.11 -7.74 -6.60
CA GLY A 201 18.21 -7.63 -5.14
C GLY A 201 17.14 -6.77 -4.48
N TYR A 202 16.14 -6.30 -5.24
CA TYR A 202 14.98 -5.61 -4.66
C TYR A 202 14.00 -6.62 -4.02
N LEU A 203 13.38 -6.23 -2.92
CA LEU A 203 12.23 -6.94 -2.37
C LEU A 203 11.02 -6.73 -3.28
N GLY A 204 10.42 -7.80 -3.79
CA GLY A 204 9.21 -7.69 -4.60
C GLY A 204 7.98 -7.46 -3.74
N TYR A 205 7.30 -6.32 -3.88
CA TYR A 205 6.07 -5.98 -3.16
C TYR A 205 4.87 -6.30 -4.05
N TYR A 206 4.18 -7.41 -3.74
CA TYR A 206 3.13 -7.95 -4.58
C TYR A 206 1.83 -8.14 -3.80
N LEU A 207 0.72 -7.68 -4.38
CA LEU A 207 -0.60 -7.71 -3.77
C LEU A 207 -1.44 -8.79 -4.46
N PRO A 208 -1.65 -9.97 -3.84
CA PRO A 208 -2.26 -11.12 -4.49
C PRO A 208 -3.79 -11.22 -4.33
N ASP A 209 -4.41 -10.27 -3.65
CA ASP A 209 -5.80 -10.30 -3.18
C ASP A 209 -6.77 -9.57 -4.11
N GLU A 210 -6.38 -9.36 -5.37
CA GLU A 210 -7.28 -8.88 -6.42
C GLU A 210 -7.90 -10.02 -7.24
N ASP A 211 -9.13 -9.81 -7.70
CA ASP A 211 -9.77 -10.66 -8.70
C ASP A 211 -9.41 -10.18 -10.11
N LEU A 212 -8.71 -11.03 -10.87
CA LEU A 212 -8.30 -10.77 -12.25
C LEU A 212 -9.26 -11.37 -13.29
N GLY A 213 -10.44 -11.79 -12.85
CA GLY A 213 -11.45 -12.43 -13.66
C GLY A 213 -11.35 -13.96 -13.68
N PRO A 214 -12.40 -14.64 -14.18
CA PRO A 214 -12.55 -16.09 -14.05
C PRO A 214 -11.41 -16.91 -14.66
N GLU A 215 -10.81 -16.42 -15.76
CA GLU A 215 -9.75 -17.12 -16.49
C GLU A 215 -8.39 -17.10 -15.75
N HIS A 216 -8.24 -16.24 -14.75
CA HIS A 216 -6.96 -15.98 -14.08
C HIS A 216 -7.01 -16.23 -12.58
N SER A 217 -8.16 -16.69 -12.09
CA SER A 217 -8.44 -16.90 -10.68
C SER A 217 -8.72 -18.37 -10.38
N VAL A 218 -8.25 -18.83 -9.22
CA VAL A 218 -8.67 -20.09 -8.60
C VAL A 218 -9.47 -19.77 -7.36
N PHE A 219 -10.48 -20.59 -7.06
CA PHE A 219 -11.27 -20.45 -5.85
C PHE A 219 -10.61 -21.21 -4.70
N VAL A 220 -10.37 -20.51 -3.59
CA VAL A 220 -9.79 -21.08 -2.37
C VAL A 220 -10.59 -20.64 -1.15
N ASP A 221 -10.49 -21.42 -0.08
CA ASP A 221 -11.10 -21.05 1.21
C ASP A 221 -10.43 -19.79 1.77
N PHE A 222 -11.26 -18.83 2.16
CA PHE A 222 -10.85 -17.56 2.72
C PHE A 222 -11.86 -17.15 3.80
N PHE A 223 -11.43 -17.22 5.06
CA PHE A 223 -12.33 -17.16 6.23
C PHE A 223 -13.45 -18.21 6.12
N ALA A 224 -14.70 -17.86 6.43
CA ALA A 224 -15.86 -18.74 6.33
C ALA A 224 -16.51 -18.77 4.94
N THR A 225 -15.78 -18.37 3.89
CA THR A 225 -16.28 -18.35 2.51
C THR A 225 -15.21 -18.77 1.51
N THR A 226 -15.56 -18.89 0.24
CA THR A 226 -14.62 -19.19 -0.85
C THR A 226 -14.48 -17.95 -1.72
N LYS A 227 -13.23 -17.59 -2.07
CA LYS A 227 -12.95 -16.43 -2.92
C LYS A 227 -11.93 -16.75 -4.02
N ALA A 228 -12.07 -16.01 -5.11
CA ALA A 228 -11.13 -15.99 -6.21
C ALA A 228 -9.79 -15.40 -5.75
N THR A 229 -8.69 -16.06 -6.09
CA THR A 229 -7.32 -15.56 -5.91
C THR A 229 -6.45 -15.94 -7.12
N ILE A 230 -5.34 -15.24 -7.29
CA ILE A 230 -4.45 -15.39 -8.46
C ILE A 230 -3.63 -16.69 -8.34
N SER A 231 -3.72 -17.57 -9.34
CA SER A 231 -3.00 -18.86 -9.38
C SER A 231 -1.50 -18.74 -9.74
N GLY A 232 -1.05 -17.53 -10.09
CA GLY A 232 0.29 -17.26 -10.63
C GLY A 232 1.43 -17.10 -9.63
N LEU A 233 1.18 -17.12 -8.32
CA LEU A 233 2.18 -16.81 -7.30
C LEU A 233 3.39 -17.76 -7.31
N GLY A 234 3.16 -19.07 -7.43
CA GLY A 234 4.25 -20.06 -7.50
C GLY A 234 5.12 -19.88 -8.74
N ARG A 235 4.50 -19.56 -9.88
CA ARG A 235 5.21 -19.25 -11.13
C ARG A 235 6.04 -17.97 -11.00
N LEU A 236 5.48 -16.95 -10.36
CA LEU A 236 6.17 -15.68 -10.10
C LEU A 236 7.41 -15.90 -9.21
N ALA A 237 7.27 -16.62 -8.09
CA ALA A 237 8.40 -16.94 -7.21
C ALA A 237 9.53 -17.69 -7.95
N LYS A 238 9.17 -18.71 -8.75
CA LYS A 238 10.13 -19.48 -9.54
C LYS A 238 10.85 -18.63 -10.59
N LEU A 239 10.11 -17.78 -11.31
CA LEU A 239 10.68 -16.88 -12.31
C LEU A 239 11.57 -15.81 -11.65
N SER A 240 11.18 -15.27 -10.51
CA SER A 240 11.98 -14.28 -9.78
C SER A 240 13.17 -14.87 -9.02
N ARG A 241 13.25 -16.20 -8.88
CA ARG A 241 14.22 -16.91 -8.02
C ARG A 241 14.16 -16.38 -6.57
N ALA A 242 12.94 -16.16 -6.10
CA ALA A 242 12.69 -15.49 -4.83
C ALA A 242 11.84 -16.35 -3.90
N ARG A 243 12.08 -16.23 -2.59
CA ARG A 243 11.20 -16.81 -1.56
C ARG A 243 9.96 -15.95 -1.36
N LEU A 244 8.85 -16.59 -1.02
CA LEU A 244 7.63 -15.90 -0.61
C LEU A 244 7.68 -15.61 0.89
N SER A 245 7.33 -14.38 1.28
CA SER A 245 7.14 -13.97 2.67
C SER A 245 5.86 -13.12 2.75
N THR A 246 5.09 -13.26 3.83
CA THR A 246 3.85 -12.49 4.02
C THR A 246 4.12 -11.26 4.88
N VAL A 247 3.58 -10.11 4.50
CA VAL A 247 3.66 -8.87 5.27
C VAL A 247 2.25 -8.36 5.53
N CYS A 248 1.99 -7.94 6.76
CA CYS A 248 0.73 -7.32 7.15
C CYS A 248 1.05 -6.09 8.00
N ASP A 249 0.40 -4.96 7.70
CA ASP A 249 0.42 -3.76 8.54
C ASP A 249 -0.76 -3.76 9.50
N LEU A 250 -0.45 -3.37 10.74
CA LEU A 250 -1.42 -3.10 11.77
C LEU A 250 -1.13 -1.71 12.29
N GLN A 251 -2.11 -0.81 12.16
CA GLN A 251 -2.01 0.52 12.75
C GLN A 251 -2.31 0.40 14.25
N GLN A 252 -1.28 0.65 15.08
CA GLN A 252 -1.42 0.76 16.54
C GLN A 252 -1.87 2.17 16.93
#